data_AF-A0A933N2T4-F1
#
_entry.id   AF-A0A933N2T4-F1
#
_cell.length_a   1.000
_cell.length_b   1.000
_cell.length_c   1.000
_cell.angle_alpha   90.00
_cell.angle_beta   90.00
_cell.angle_gamma   90.00
#
_symmetry.space_group_name_H-M   'P 1'
#
loop_
_entity.id
_entity.type
_entity.pdbx_description
1 polymer ?
#
loop_
_entity_poly.entity_id
_entity_poly.type
_entity_poly.pdbx_seq_one_letter_code
_entity_poly.pdbx_strand_id
1 'polypeptide(L)'
;MSKKRPPLRVPVTQGLKDLYAMDMHLPYQAACEGRFSVTAFGRLAAAISVVRTALVTKKTQIPDAVEFLDAAIATLSVVRARGDATDVWVITDAERLSVLDGIEVAEECIGVLDVALLETTAAMLFGQMVNE
;
A
#
# COMPACT_ATOMS: atom_id res chain seq x y z
N MET A 1 30.69 -3.60 26.90
CA MET A 1 29.44 -3.38 26.15
C MET A 1 29.69 -3.68 24.68
N SER A 2 29.24 -4.83 24.17
CA SER A 2 29.39 -5.16 22.75
C SER A 2 28.54 -4.20 21.92
N LYS A 3 29.20 -3.39 21.07
CA LYS A 3 28.50 -2.56 20.08
C LYS A 3 27.73 -3.50 19.14
N LYS A 4 26.40 -3.57 19.28
CA LYS A 4 25.56 -4.28 18.31
C LYS A 4 25.84 -3.66 16.95
N ARG A 5 26.28 -4.49 15.98
CA ARG A 5 26.47 -4.03 14.60
C ARG A 5 25.12 -3.52 14.08
N PRO A 6 25.08 -2.38 13.37
CA PRO A 6 23.84 -1.92 12.78
C PRO A 6 23.29 -3.01 11.85
N PRO A 7 21.96 -3.25 11.85
CA PRO A 7 21.35 -4.25 11.00
C PRO A 7 21.66 -3.97 9.52
N LEU A 8 21.97 -5.02 8.77
CA LEU A 8 22.26 -4.93 7.35
C LEU A 8 21.00 -4.45 6.62
N ARG A 9 21.11 -3.34 5.87
CA ARG A 9 20.03 -2.85 5.03
C ARG A 9 20.14 -3.48 3.64
N VAL A 10 19.19 -4.35 3.32
CA VAL A 10 19.09 -4.98 2.00
C VAL A 10 18.11 -4.16 1.16
N PRO A 11 18.56 -3.60 0.01
CA PRO A 11 17.67 -2.86 -0.88
C PRO A 11 16.59 -3.78 -1.45
N VAL A 12 15.42 -3.21 -1.74
CA VAL A 12 14.35 -3.94 -2.42
C VAL A 12 14.80 -4.37 -3.82
N THR A 13 14.63 -5.66 -4.12
CA THR A 13 14.92 -6.23 -5.44
C THR A 13 13.82 -5.90 -6.45
N GLN A 14 14.13 -6.00 -7.76
CA GLN A 14 13.14 -5.79 -8.80
C GLN A 14 11.93 -6.74 -8.64
N GLY A 15 12.17 -8.03 -8.34
CA GLY A 15 11.09 -8.99 -8.15
C GLY A 15 10.12 -8.61 -7.01
N LEU A 16 10.61 -8.00 -5.93
CA LEU A 16 9.72 -7.53 -4.86
C LEU A 16 8.96 -6.25 -5.27
N LYS A 17 9.56 -5.36 -6.06
CA LYS A 17 8.84 -4.23 -6.66
C LYS A 17 7.71 -4.70 -7.55
N ASP A 18 7.98 -5.68 -8.42
CA ASP A 18 7.01 -6.23 -9.35
C ASP A 18 5.82 -6.87 -8.60
N LEU A 19 6.08 -7.56 -7.48
CA LEU A 19 5.01 -8.11 -6.64
C LEU A 19 4.08 -7.03 -6.07
N TYR A 20 4.64 -5.95 -5.50
CA TYR A 20 3.83 -4.84 -5.00
C TYR A 20 3.09 -4.13 -6.13
N ALA A 21 3.75 -3.90 -7.27
CA ALA A 21 3.12 -3.32 -8.45
C ALA A 21 1.92 -4.18 -8.90
N MET A 22 2.07 -5.51 -8.92
CA MET A 22 0.96 -6.42 -9.21
C MET A 22 -0.16 -6.35 -8.16
N ASP A 23 0.19 -6.30 -6.87
CA ASP A 23 -0.78 -6.19 -5.76
C ASP A 23 -1.58 -4.87 -5.79
N MET A 24 -1.09 -3.85 -6.48
CA MET A 24 -1.74 -2.55 -6.62
C MET A 24 -2.46 -2.38 -7.97
N HIS A 25 -1.75 -2.58 -9.08
CA HIS A 25 -2.27 -2.33 -10.43
C HIS A 25 -3.32 -3.34 -10.87
N LEU A 26 -3.18 -4.64 -10.53
CA LEU A 26 -4.16 -5.64 -10.97
C LEU A 26 -5.54 -5.43 -10.34
N PRO A 27 -5.67 -5.19 -9.02
CA PRO A 27 -6.96 -4.82 -8.44
C PRO A 27 -7.52 -3.52 -9.00
N TYR A 28 -6.69 -2.51 -9.24
CA TYR A 28 -7.13 -1.24 -9.83
C TYR A 28 -7.71 -1.44 -11.24
N GLN A 29 -7.02 -2.18 -12.10
CA GLN A 29 -7.52 -2.51 -13.44
C GLN A 29 -8.81 -3.32 -13.38
N ALA A 30 -8.89 -4.31 -12.48
CA ALA A 30 -10.12 -5.06 -12.24
C ALA A 30 -11.27 -4.13 -11.80
N ALA A 31 -10.98 -3.10 -10.98
CA ALA A 31 -11.96 -2.10 -10.59
C ALA A 31 -12.45 -1.25 -11.77
N CYS A 32 -11.55 -0.84 -12.66
CA CYS A 32 -11.89 -0.10 -13.87
C CYS A 32 -12.78 -0.90 -14.82
N GLU A 33 -12.64 -2.22 -14.82
CA GLU A 33 -13.43 -3.14 -15.66
C GLU A 33 -14.71 -3.66 -14.97
N GLY A 34 -15.02 -3.19 -13.77
CA GLY A 34 -16.21 -3.65 -13.01
C GLY A 34 -16.09 -5.08 -12.46
N ARG A 35 -14.87 -5.62 -12.36
CA ARG A 35 -14.54 -6.94 -11.81
C ARG A 35 -13.92 -6.86 -10.41
N PHE A 36 -14.18 -5.76 -9.68
CA PHE A 36 -13.60 -5.55 -8.36
C PHE A 36 -14.24 -6.46 -7.32
N SER A 37 -13.43 -6.97 -6.39
CA SER A 37 -13.88 -7.81 -5.30
C SER A 37 -13.28 -7.33 -3.98
N VAL A 38 -13.88 -7.75 -2.86
CA VAL A 38 -13.35 -7.49 -1.51
C VAL A 38 -11.89 -7.96 -1.38
N THR A 39 -11.54 -9.11 -1.97
CA THR A 39 -10.17 -9.64 -1.93
C THR A 39 -9.21 -8.77 -2.75
N ALA A 40 -9.63 -8.31 -3.92
CA ALA A 40 -8.84 -7.40 -4.75
C ALA A 40 -8.64 -6.05 -4.04
N PHE A 41 -9.70 -5.51 -3.45
CA PHE A 41 -9.64 -4.31 -2.63
C PHE A 41 -8.66 -4.46 -1.46
N GLY A 42 -8.77 -5.56 -0.71
CA GLY A 42 -7.91 -5.81 0.45
C GLY A 42 -6.43 -5.86 0.10
N ARG A 43 -6.07 -6.48 -1.03
CA ARG A 43 -4.68 -6.50 -1.52
C ARG A 43 -4.16 -5.10 -1.85
N LEU A 44 -4.94 -4.33 -2.62
CA LEU A 44 -4.58 -2.96 -3.00
C LEU A 44 -4.42 -2.06 -1.77
N ALA A 45 -5.42 -2.05 -0.89
CA ALA A 45 -5.42 -1.21 0.32
C ALA A 45 -4.26 -1.59 1.27
N ALA A 46 -3.98 -2.88 1.42
CA ALA A 46 -2.87 -3.35 2.25
C ALA A 46 -1.53 -2.91 1.66
N ALA A 47 -1.30 -3.10 0.35
CA ALA A 47 -0.05 -2.72 -0.30
C ALA A 47 0.28 -1.24 -0.12
N ILE A 48 -0.69 -0.34 -0.40
CA ILE A 48 -0.53 1.10 -0.20
C ILE A 48 -0.25 1.43 1.28
N SER A 49 -0.99 0.82 2.21
CA SER A 49 -0.84 1.07 3.65
C SER A 49 0.52 0.64 4.18
N VAL A 50 1.06 -0.49 3.69
CA VAL A 50 2.39 -0.98 4.04
C VAL A 50 3.47 0.01 3.57
N VAL A 51 3.42 0.42 2.30
CA VAL A 51 4.41 1.36 1.74
C VAL A 51 4.37 2.69 2.50
N ARG A 52 3.17 3.24 2.73
CA ARG A 52 2.98 4.48 3.49
C ARG A 52 3.57 4.38 4.89
N THR A 53 3.27 3.30 5.61
CA THR A 53 3.73 3.10 6.99
C THR A 53 5.24 2.90 7.06
N ALA A 54 5.81 2.14 6.11
CA ALA A 54 7.25 1.96 6.00
C ALA A 54 7.97 3.28 5.69
N LEU A 55 7.41 4.11 4.80
CA LEU A 55 7.97 5.41 4.43
C LEU A 55 8.06 6.35 5.64
N VAL A 56 6.98 6.45 6.42
CA VAL A 56 6.95 7.23 7.67
C VAL A 56 7.93 6.69 8.69
N THR A 57 7.97 5.36 8.88
CA THR A 57 8.87 4.70 9.84
C THR A 57 10.34 4.96 9.52
N LYS A 58 10.70 4.94 8.23
CA LYS A 58 12.07 5.22 7.75
C LYS A 58 12.45 6.70 7.88
N LYS A 59 11.48 7.58 8.17
CA LYS A 59 11.64 9.05 8.13
C LYS A 59 12.14 9.54 6.77
N THR A 60 11.69 8.87 5.70
CA THR A 60 12.07 9.23 4.33
C THR A 60 11.39 10.55 3.96
N GLN A 61 12.14 11.45 3.32
CA GLN A 61 11.63 12.72 2.79
C GLN A 61 11.51 12.65 1.27
N ILE A 62 10.67 11.76 0.75
CA ILE A 62 10.17 11.96 -0.62
C ILE A 62 9.12 13.05 -0.50
N PRO A 63 9.29 14.21 -1.18
CA PRO A 63 8.32 15.30 -1.11
C PRO A 63 6.92 14.79 -1.45
N ASP A 64 5.94 15.21 -0.65
CA ASP A 64 4.51 14.99 -0.87
C ASP A 64 4.04 13.52 -0.92
N ALA A 65 4.94 12.54 -0.89
CA ALA A 65 4.58 11.13 -1.04
C ALA A 65 3.61 10.63 0.04
N VAL A 66 3.80 11.05 1.29
CA VAL A 66 2.87 10.69 2.38
C VAL A 66 1.48 11.28 2.13
N GLU A 67 1.39 12.48 1.56
CA GLU A 67 0.12 13.13 1.27
C GLU A 67 -0.67 12.39 0.18
N PHE A 68 -0.01 12.02 -0.92
CA PHE A 68 -0.63 11.21 -1.98
C PHE A 68 -1.09 9.84 -1.45
N LEU A 69 -0.25 9.18 -0.65
CA LEU A 69 -0.60 7.89 -0.06
C LEU A 69 -1.76 8.01 0.95
N ASP A 70 -1.80 9.07 1.76
CA ASP A 70 -2.90 9.33 2.69
C ASP A 70 -4.21 9.65 1.95
N ALA A 71 -4.16 10.42 0.85
CA ALA A 71 -5.31 10.70 0.01
C ALA A 71 -5.89 9.42 -0.63
N ALA A 72 -5.01 8.54 -1.13
CA ALA A 72 -5.42 7.24 -1.67
C ALA A 72 -6.04 6.34 -0.59
N ILE A 73 -5.44 6.26 0.61
CA ILE A 73 -5.98 5.48 1.73
C ILE A 73 -7.34 6.03 2.20
N ALA A 74 -7.50 7.35 2.27
CA ALA A 74 -8.78 7.98 2.60
C ALA A 74 -9.85 7.64 1.56
N THR A 75 -9.49 7.69 0.28
CA THR A 75 -10.36 7.29 -0.83
C THR A 75 -10.78 5.83 -0.72
N LEU A 76 -9.82 4.93 -0.48
CA LEU A 76 -10.09 3.50 -0.28
C LEU A 76 -10.93 3.22 0.97
N SER A 77 -10.82 4.06 2.00
CA SER A 77 -11.67 3.96 3.20
C SER A 77 -13.13 4.28 2.89
N VAL A 78 -13.40 5.28 2.02
CA VAL A 78 -14.74 5.58 1.52
C VAL A 78 -15.28 4.43 0.67
N VAL A 79 -14.44 3.88 -0.23
CA VAL A 79 -14.78 2.70 -1.04
C VAL A 79 -15.13 1.51 -0.15
N ARG A 80 -14.34 1.25 0.91
CA ARG A 80 -14.61 0.20 1.89
C ARG A 80 -15.95 0.41 2.59
N ALA A 81 -16.21 1.60 3.13
CA ALA A 81 -17.46 1.88 3.83
C ALA A 81 -18.68 1.65 2.92
N ARG A 82 -18.57 2.02 1.63
CA ARG A 82 -19.61 1.74 0.63
C ARG A 82 -19.72 0.24 0.34
N GLY A 83 -18.60 -0.45 0.14
CA GLY A 83 -18.55 -1.89 -0.11
C GLY A 83 -19.17 -2.68 1.04
N ASP A 84 -18.78 -2.39 2.28
CA ASP A 84 -19.29 -3.06 3.48
C ASP A 84 -20.80 -2.81 3.69
N ALA A 85 -21.32 -1.63 3.30
CA ALA A 85 -22.73 -1.30 3.44
C ALA A 85 -23.63 -1.86 2.33
N THR A 86 -23.09 -2.07 1.12
CA THR A 86 -23.89 -2.39 -0.07
C THR A 86 -23.54 -3.74 -0.71
N ASP A 87 -22.46 -4.38 -0.25
CA ASP A 87 -21.80 -5.53 -0.88
C ASP A 87 -21.34 -5.28 -2.33
N VAL A 88 -21.33 -4.01 -2.76
CA VAL A 88 -20.90 -3.59 -4.10
C VAL A 88 -19.52 -2.93 -3.99
N TRP A 89 -18.50 -3.66 -4.44
CA TRP A 89 -17.12 -3.17 -4.49
C TRP A 89 -16.88 -2.46 -5.82
N VAL A 90 -16.76 -1.13 -5.78
CA VAL A 90 -16.50 -0.30 -6.96
C VAL A 90 -15.61 0.87 -6.59
N ILE A 91 -14.66 1.21 -7.47
CA ILE A 91 -13.97 2.51 -7.48
C ILE A 91 -14.62 3.34 -8.60
N THR A 92 -15.27 4.43 -8.24
CA THR A 92 -15.95 5.32 -9.18
C THR A 92 -14.94 6.13 -10.00
N ASP A 93 -15.37 6.67 -11.14
CA ASP A 93 -14.50 7.48 -12.01
C ASP A 93 -13.85 8.66 -11.27
N ALA A 94 -14.58 9.28 -10.34
CA ALA A 94 -14.07 10.40 -9.53
C ALA A 94 -13.00 9.95 -8.51
N GLU A 95 -13.03 8.70 -8.07
CA GLU A 95 -12.08 8.14 -7.09
C GLU A 95 -10.84 7.56 -7.77
N ARG A 96 -10.93 7.19 -9.05
CA ARG A 96 -9.85 6.51 -9.80
C ARG A 96 -8.55 7.28 -9.85
N LEU A 97 -8.60 8.60 -9.99
CA LEU A 97 -7.40 9.44 -10.08
C LEU A 97 -6.60 9.38 -8.77
N SER A 98 -7.28 9.63 -7.65
CA SER A 98 -6.68 9.58 -6.30
C SER A 98 -6.04 8.21 -6.00
N VAL A 99 -6.71 7.12 -6.38
CA VAL A 99 -6.16 5.76 -6.18
C VAL A 99 -4.95 5.53 -7.08
N LEU A 100 -5.00 5.92 -8.35
CA LEU A 100 -3.90 5.74 -9.30
C LEU A 100 -2.66 6.54 -8.89
N ASP A 101 -2.82 7.81 -8.54
CA ASP A 101 -1.73 8.67 -8.05
C ASP A 101 -1.04 8.03 -6.83
N GLY A 102 -1.84 7.46 -5.91
CA GLY A 102 -1.32 6.71 -4.76
C GLY A 102 -0.54 5.45 -5.14
N ILE A 103 -0.98 4.73 -6.16
CA ILE A 103 -0.27 3.53 -6.67
C ILE A 103 1.08 3.92 -7.28
N GLU A 104 1.11 4.95 -8.13
CA GLU A 104 2.34 5.41 -8.79
C GLU A 104 3.37 5.90 -7.76
N VAL A 105 2.94 6.71 -6.79
CA VAL A 105 3.80 7.17 -5.70
C VAL A 105 4.27 6.01 -4.82
N ALA A 106 3.40 5.03 -4.52
CA ALA A 106 3.79 3.85 -3.75
C ALA A 106 4.90 3.06 -4.46
N GLU A 107 4.79 2.88 -5.77
CA GLU A 107 5.78 2.17 -6.58
C GLU A 107 7.14 2.86 -6.56
N GLU A 108 7.18 4.19 -6.73
CA GLU A 108 8.41 4.97 -6.60
C GLU A 108 9.03 4.85 -5.21
N CYS A 109 8.19 4.92 -4.16
CA CYS A 109 8.63 4.86 -2.77
C CYS A 109 9.27 3.51 -2.41
N ILE A 110 8.81 2.40 -2.99
CA ILE A 110 9.39 1.08 -2.71
C ILE A 110 10.90 1.04 -3.05
N GLY A 111 11.33 1.77 -4.08
CA GLY A 111 12.73 1.82 -4.49
C GLY A 111 13.70 2.36 -3.44
N VAL A 112 13.20 3.17 -2.49
CA VAL A 112 14.02 3.75 -1.42
C VAL A 112 13.84 3.05 -0.07
N LEU A 113 12.97 2.05 0.02
CA LEU A 113 12.76 1.22 1.21
C LEU A 113 13.75 0.06 1.26
N ASP A 114 13.77 -0.66 2.38
CA ASP A 114 14.54 -1.89 2.54
C ASP A 114 13.60 -3.06 2.87
N VAL A 115 14.00 -4.26 2.46
CA VAL A 115 13.15 -5.47 2.51
C VAL A 115 12.67 -5.75 3.93
N ALA A 116 13.59 -5.70 4.90
CA ALA A 116 13.28 -5.99 6.30
C ALA A 116 12.23 -5.04 6.86
N LEU A 117 12.29 -3.75 6.49
CA LEU A 117 11.29 -2.78 6.90
C LEU A 117 9.91 -3.10 6.30
N LEU A 118 9.83 -3.37 4.99
CA LEU A 118 8.56 -3.73 4.34
C LEU A 118 7.94 -4.98 4.95
N GLU A 119 8.72 -6.03 5.17
CA GLU A 119 8.24 -7.28 5.79
C GLU A 119 7.75 -7.07 7.22
N THR A 120 8.51 -6.31 8.03
CA THR A 120 8.13 -6.01 9.41
C THR A 120 6.86 -5.17 9.46
N THR A 121 6.74 -4.18 8.57
CA THR A 121 5.55 -3.32 8.48
C THR A 121 4.33 -4.12 8.02
N ALA A 122 4.46 -4.99 7.02
CA ALA A 122 3.40 -5.89 6.61
C ALA A 122 2.95 -6.79 7.77
N ALA A 123 3.89 -7.46 8.44
CA ALA A 123 3.57 -8.33 9.58
C ALA A 123 2.89 -7.56 10.73
N MET A 124 3.31 -6.33 11.00
CA MET A 124 2.69 -5.46 12.02
C MET A 124 1.23 -5.15 11.67
N LEU A 125 0.97 -4.70 10.44
CA LEU A 125 -0.37 -4.32 10.00
C LEU A 125 -1.31 -5.54 9.93
N PHE A 126 -0.84 -6.68 9.41
CA PHE A 126 -1.63 -7.91 9.37
C PHE A 126 -1.83 -8.53 10.75
N GLY A 127 -0.85 -8.42 11.65
CA GLY A 127 -0.98 -8.88 13.05
C GLY A 127 -1.93 -8.03 13.88
N GLN A 128 -2.10 -6.75 13.54
CA GLN A 128 -3.11 -5.87 14.14
C GLN A 128 -4.53 -6.23 13.67
N MET A 129 -4.71 -6.60 12.40
CA MET A 129 -6.02 -7.00 11.85
C MET A 129 -6.59 -8.32 12.41
N VAL A 130 -5.78 -9.19 13.01
CA VAL A 130 -6.24 -10.48 13.58
C VAL A 130 -6.76 -10.33 15.03
N ASN A 131 -6.53 -9.18 15.66
CA ASN A 131 -6.94 -8.91 17.05
C ASN A 131 -8.16 -8.00 17.18
N GLU A 132 -8.87 -7.70 16.08
CA GLU A 132 -10.17 -7.01 16.04
C GLU A 132 -11.28 -7.97 15.61
#